data_AF-A0A654KFR5-F1
#
_entry.id   AF-A0A654KFR5-F1
#
_cell.length_a   1.000
_cell.length_b   1.000
_cell.length_c   1.000
_cell.angle_alpha   90.00
_cell.angle_beta   90.00
_cell.angle_gamma   90.00
#
_symmetry.space_group_name_H-M   'P 1'
#
loop_
_entity.id
_entity.type
_entity.pdbx_description
1 polymer ?
#
loop_
_entity_poly.entity_id
_entity_poly.type
_entity_poly.pdbx_seq_one_letter_code
_entity_poly.pdbx_strand_id
1 'polypeptide(L)' 'MFVRAKKNKSGSVSIQIVSKHSGKYQVLKSVGCATELHKIEELKLKAQLMMDDIK' A
#
# COMPACT_ATOMS: atom_id res chain seq x y z
N MET A 1 11.51 1.96 -0.75
CA MET A 1 10.05 1.94 -0.97
C MET A 1 9.38 1.57 0.34
N PHE A 2 8.10 1.88 0.55
CA PHE A 2 7.37 1.47 1.76
C PHE A 2 5.87 1.31 1.47
N VAL A 3 5.21 0.47 2.28
CA VAL A 3 3.77 0.27 2.23
C VAL A 3 3.07 1.40 3.00
N ARG A 4 2.17 2.12 2.32
CA ARG A 4 1.32 3.16 2.87
C ARG A 4 -0.12 2.66 2.98
N ALA A 5 -0.68 2.73 4.18
CA ALA A 5 -2.12 2.56 4.41
C ALA A 5 -2.80 3.93 4.46
N LYS A 6 -3.72 4.20 3.53
CA LYS A 6 -4.50 5.44 3.45
C LYS A 6 -5.96 5.16 3.78
N LYS A 7 -6.47 5.74 4.87
CA LYS A 7 -7.91 5.69 5.20
C LYS A 7 -8.69 6.62 4.26
N ASN A 8 -9.69 6.09 3.58
CA ASN A 8 -10.57 6.82 2.67
C ASN A 8 -11.80 7.36 3.42
N LYS A 9 -12.42 8.41 2.86
CA LYS A 9 -13.66 9.00 3.40
C LYS A 9 -14.82 7.99 3.43
N SER A 10 -14.80 6.96 2.58
CA SER A 10 -15.78 5.88 2.56
C SER A 10 -15.63 4.84 3.68
N GLY A 11 -14.60 4.95 4.53
CA GLY A 11 -14.31 4.00 5.61
C GLY A 11 -13.34 2.88 5.21
N SER A 12 -13.10 2.67 3.91
CA SER A 12 -12.08 1.73 3.41
C SER A 12 -10.66 2.24 3.64
N VAL A 13 -9.69 1.33 3.69
CA VAL A 13 -8.26 1.61 3.75
C VAL A 13 -7.62 1.14 2.45
N SER A 14 -7.01 2.05 1.70
CA SER A 14 -6.21 1.76 0.52
C SER A 14 -4.77 1.43 0.90
N ILE A 15 -4.28 0.29 0.44
CA ILE A 15 -2.88 -0.13 0.60
C ILE A 15 -2.11 0.18 -0.68
N GLN A 16 -1.04 0.96 -0.55
CA GLN A 16 -0.25 1.49 -1.66
C GLN A 16 1.24 1.27 -1.42
N ILE A 17 2.00 1.03 -2.47
CA ILE A 17 3.47 0.99 -2.44
C ILE A 17 3.94 2.37 -2.90
N VAL A 18 4.71 3.04 -2.03
CA VAL A 18 5.22 4.39 -2.27
C VAL A 18 6.75 4.33 -2.33
N SER A 19 7.32 4.92 -3.37
CA SER A 19 8.75 5.21 -3.42
C SER A 19 9.00 6.62 -2.92
N LYS A 20 10.13 6.79 -2.24
CA LYS A 20 10.71 8.10 -1.95
C LYS A 20 12.06 8.15 -2.65
N HIS A 21 12.15 8.95 -3.71
CA HIS A 21 13.37 9.14 -4.48
C HIS A 21 13.55 10.64 -4.77
N SER A 22 14.78 11.15 -4.64
CA SER A 22 15.12 12.57 -4.85
C SER A 22 14.18 13.56 -4.13
N GLY A 23 13.77 13.24 -2.89
CA GLY A 23 12.88 14.09 -2.10
C GLY A 23 11.40 14.08 -2.50
N LYS A 24 11.01 13.40 -3.58
CA LYS A 24 9.62 13.28 -4.03
C LYS A 24 9.03 11.93 -3.62
N TYR A 25 7.76 11.95 -3.23
CA TYR A 25 6.98 10.73 -3.01
C TYR A 25 6.22 10.39 -4.29
N GLN A 26 6.35 9.14 -4.74
CA GLN A 26 5.61 8.63 -5.89
C GLN A 26 4.88 7.34 -5.49
N VAL A 27 3.60 7.26 -5.80
CA VAL A 27 2.85 6.00 -5.67
C VAL A 27 3.25 5.12 -6.85
N LEU A 28 3.94 4.02 -6.57
CA LEU A 28 4.34 3.07 -7.60
C LEU A 28 3.17 2.17 -7.99
N LYS A 29 2.44 1.66 -6.99
CA LYS A 29 1.35 0.71 -7.21
C LYS A 29 0.33 0.78 -6.09
N SER A 30 -0.94 0.62 -6.44
CA SER A 30 -2.01 0.39 -5.46
C SER A 30 -2.32 -1.10 -5.45
N VAL A 31 -2.24 -1.72 -4.27
CA VAL A 31 -2.46 -3.17 -4.11
C VAL A 31 -3.94 -3.49 -3.99
N GLY A 32 -4.69 -2.61 -3.32
CA GLY A 32 -6.13 -2.71 -3.19
C GLY A 32 -6.67 -1.80 -2.09
N CYS A 33 -7.96 -1.92 -1.81
CA CYS A 33 -8.59 -1.32 -0.65
C CYS A 33 -9.50 -2.33 0.06
N ALA A 34 -9.63 -2.18 1.37
CA ALA A 34 -10.51 -3.00 2.19
C ALA A 34 -11.00 -2.22 3.40
N THR A 35 -12.21 -2.52 3.86
CA THR A 35 -12.78 -2.03 5.12
C THR A 35 -12.47 -2.96 6.29
N GLU A 36 -12.36 -4.26 6.02
CA GLU A 36 -12.18 -5.30 7.04
C GLU A 36 -10.72 -5.48 7.44
N LEU A 37 -10.48 -5.62 8.74
CA LEU A 37 -9.13 -5.72 9.32
C LEU A 37 -8.31 -6.88 8.73
N HIS A 38 -8.88 -8.08 8.67
CA HIS A 38 -8.20 -9.27 8.13
C HIS A 38 -7.76 -9.05 6.67
N LYS A 39 -8.60 -8.39 5.87
CA LYS A 39 -8.33 -8.13 4.46
C LYS A 39 -7.32 -7.02 4.26
N ILE A 40 -7.30 -6.02 5.15
CA ILE A 40 -6.25 -5.00 5.20
C ILE A 40 -4.90 -5.64 5.49
N GLU A 41 -4.83 -6.61 6.41
CA GLU A 41 -3.59 -7.34 6.73
C GLU A 41 -3.12 -8.21 5.58
N GLU A 42 -4.03 -8.94 4.92
CA GLU A 42 -3.72 -9.69 3.70
C GLU A 42 -3.14 -8.78 2.60
N LEU A 43 -3.77 -7.61 2.37
CA LEU A 43 -3.29 -6.63 1.40
C LEU A 43 -1.92 -6.05 1.78
N LYS A 44 -1.64 -5.85 3.07
CA LYS A 44 -0.31 -5.42 3.53
C LYS A 44 0.76 -6.47 3.27
N LEU A 45 0.48 -7.74 3.56
CA LEU A 45 1.42 -8.83 3.30
C LEU A 45 1.70 -8.95 1.80
N LYS A 46 0.65 -8.90 0.98
CA LYS A 46 0.76 -8.89 -0.49
C LYS A 46 1.57 -7.69 -1.00
N ALA A 47 1.38 -6.51 -0.41
CA ALA A 47 2.14 -5.32 -0.75
C ALA A 47 3.63 -5.46 -0.42
N GLN A 48 3.96 -6.12 0.69
CA GLN A 48 5.34 -6.38 1.08
C GLN A 48 6.02 -7.34 0.10
N LEU A 49 5.38 -8.45 -0.24
CA LEU A 49 5.88 -9.42 -1.23
C LEU A 49 6.13 -8.74 -2.59
N MET A 50 5.16 -7.96 -3.08
CA MET A 50 5.32 -7.21 -4.32
C MET A 50 6.45 -6.18 -4.27
N MET A 51 6.77 -5.63 -3.09
CA MET A 51 7.85 -4.65 -2.95
C MET A 51 9.22 -5.31 -3.12
N ASP A 52 9.37 -6.57 -2.68
CA ASP A 52 10.59 -7.35 -2.87
C ASP A 52 10.80 -7.74 -4.35
N ASP A 53 9.73 -7.98 -5.11
CA ASP A 53 9.80 -8.23 -6.57
C ASP A 53 10.22 -7.00 -7.40
N ILE A 54 10.00 -5.79 -6.87
CA ILE A 54 10.30 -4.51 -7.56
C ILE A 54 11.76 -4.06 -7.28
N LYS A 55 12.49 -4.82 -6.45
CA LYS A 55 13.80 -4.42 -5.93
C LYS A 55 14.95 -4.70 -6.88
#